data_AF-A0A538SMY3-F1
#
_entry.id   AF-A0A538SMY3-F1
#
_cell.length_a   1.000
_cell.length_b   1.000
_cell.length_c   1.000
_cell.angle_alpha   90.00
_cell.angle_beta   90.00
_cell.angle_gamma   90.00
#
_symmetry.space_group_name_H-M   'P 1'
#
loop_
_entity.id
_entity.type
_entity.pdbx_description
1 polymer ?
#
loop_
_entity_poly.entity_id
_entity_poly.type
_entity_poly.pdbx_seq_one_letter_code
_entity_poly.pdbx_strand_id
1 'polypeptide(L)'
;MRAKRRIPARGEGFHPEDRAMVGEFKAFLLKHGVIALAVAVVIGGAVQKLVAAIVADLIMPIIGALTPGGNWRTATMSIGPIKLGLGDFLGAVLDFLIIALVVFLIVKTLVREQPAPAK
;
A
#
# COMPACT_ATOMS: atom_id res chain seq x y z
N MET A 1 -19.88 -56.69 -40.47
CA MET A 1 -19.10 -55.50 -40.06
C MET A 1 -20.01 -54.47 -39.39
N ARG A 2 -19.96 -54.33 -38.06
CA ARG A 2 -20.56 -53.17 -37.37
C ARG A 2 -19.63 -52.76 -36.22
N ALA A 3 -18.74 -51.83 -36.55
CA ALA A 3 -17.86 -51.19 -35.59
C ALA A 3 -18.71 -50.38 -34.60
N LYS A 4 -18.74 -50.83 -33.34
CA LYS A 4 -19.33 -50.10 -32.23
C LYS A 4 -18.43 -48.90 -31.95
N ARG A 5 -18.79 -47.74 -32.51
CA ARG A 5 -18.14 -46.45 -32.23
C ARG A 5 -18.15 -46.22 -30.72
N ARG A 6 -16.98 -46.30 -30.09
CA ARG A 6 -16.77 -45.77 -28.73
C ARG A 6 -16.86 -44.25 -28.84
N ILE A 7 -17.96 -43.70 -28.35
CA ILE A 7 -18.07 -42.27 -28.06
C ILE A 7 -17.65 -42.10 -26.60
N PRO A 8 -16.49 -41.51 -26.27
CA PRO A 8 -16.25 -41.05 -24.91
C PRO A 8 -17.21 -39.90 -24.63
N ALA A 9 -18.16 -40.15 -23.73
CA ALA A 9 -19.11 -39.16 -23.29
C ALA A 9 -18.51 -38.30 -22.18
N ARG A 10 -18.60 -36.99 -22.43
CA ARG A 10 -19.12 -36.01 -21.45
C ARG A 10 -18.18 -35.63 -20.31
N GLY A 11 -17.59 -34.45 -20.50
CA GLY A 11 -17.50 -33.39 -19.50
C GLY A 11 -16.73 -33.76 -18.26
N GLU A 12 -15.47 -33.34 -18.22
CA GLU A 12 -14.72 -33.15 -16.97
C GLU A 12 -15.51 -32.17 -16.10
N GLY A 13 -16.42 -32.73 -15.29
CA GLY A 13 -17.14 -32.02 -14.27
C GLY A 13 -16.18 -31.77 -13.10
N PHE A 14 -16.20 -30.54 -12.60
CA PHE A 14 -15.57 -30.11 -11.36
C PHE A 14 -15.61 -31.21 -10.28
N HIS A 15 -14.45 -31.67 -9.87
CA HIS A 15 -14.32 -32.83 -8.99
C HIS A 15 -14.77 -32.48 -7.56
N PRO A 16 -15.41 -33.40 -6.81
CA PRO A 16 -15.91 -33.14 -5.45
C PRO A 16 -14.83 -32.71 -4.45
N GLU A 17 -13.59 -33.16 -4.65
CA GLU A 17 -12.41 -32.85 -3.84
C GLU A 17 -11.96 -31.38 -3.95
N ASP A 18 -12.23 -30.72 -5.07
CA ASP A 18 -11.95 -29.28 -5.26
C ASP A 18 -12.80 -28.41 -4.31
N ARG A 19 -14.04 -28.83 -4.02
CA ARG A 19 -14.92 -28.15 -3.04
C ARG A 19 -14.41 -28.30 -1.61
N ALA A 20 -13.79 -29.44 -1.31
CA ALA A 20 -13.27 -29.73 0.03
C ALA A 20 -12.06 -28.82 0.33
N MET A 21 -11.09 -28.73 -0.59
CA MET A 21 -9.93 -27.84 -0.41
C MET A 21 -10.28 -26.35 -0.34
N VAL A 22 -11.20 -25.88 -1.21
CA VAL A 22 -11.67 -24.47 -1.17
C VAL A 22 -12.43 -24.19 0.13
N GLY A 23 -13.19 -25.16 0.64
CA GLY A 23 -13.86 -25.09 1.93
C GLY A 23 -12.88 -24.99 3.11
N GLU A 24 -11.85 -25.83 3.13
CA GLU A 24 -10.78 -25.82 4.14
C GLU A 24 -10.00 -24.50 4.13
N PHE A 25 -9.68 -23.99 2.94
CA PHE A 25 -9.01 -22.70 2.79
C PHE A 25 -9.88 -21.54 3.31
N LYS A 26 -11.17 -21.52 2.97
CA LYS A 26 -12.11 -20.52 3.50
C LYS A 26 -12.20 -20.61 5.03
N ALA A 27 -12.27 -21.82 5.58
CA ALA A 27 -12.31 -22.03 7.02
C ALA A 27 -11.02 -21.53 7.70
N PHE A 28 -9.85 -21.74 7.10
CA PHE A 28 -8.57 -21.21 7.57
C PHE A 28 -8.55 -19.67 7.58
N LEU A 29 -8.96 -19.03 6.48
CA LEU A 29 -8.99 -17.56 6.37
C LEU A 29 -9.91 -16.93 7.42
N LEU A 30 -11.05 -17.56 7.70
CA LEU A 30 -11.99 -17.12 8.72
C LEU A 30 -11.46 -17.38 10.14
N LYS A 31 -10.87 -18.55 10.39
CA LYS A 31 -10.33 -18.94 11.71
C LYS A 31 -9.17 -18.04 12.16
N HIS A 32 -8.33 -17.61 11.23
CA HIS A 32 -7.15 -16.79 11.54
C HIS A 32 -7.34 -15.30 11.27
N GLY A 33 -8.56 -14.85 10.94
CA GLY A 33 -8.84 -13.41 10.74
C GLY A 33 -8.07 -12.76 9.60
N VAL A 34 -7.52 -13.55 8.66
CA VAL A 34 -6.64 -13.09 7.57
C VAL A 34 -7.35 -12.10 6.65
N ILE A 35 -8.67 -12.24 6.51
CA ILE A 35 -9.50 -11.32 5.71
C ILE A 35 -9.41 -9.88 6.26
N ALA A 36 -9.47 -9.70 7.58
CA ALA A 36 -9.39 -8.38 8.19
C ALA A 36 -7.99 -7.77 7.99
N LEU A 37 -6.94 -8.57 8.14
CA LEU A 37 -5.56 -8.15 7.88
C LEU A 37 -5.38 -7.74 6.40
N ALA A 38 -5.87 -8.55 5.47
CA ALA A 38 -5.78 -8.25 4.04
C ALA A 38 -6.46 -6.93 3.68
N VAL A 39 -7.68 -6.70 4.20
CA VAL A 39 -8.40 -5.44 4.01
C VAL A 39 -7.63 -4.26 4.61
N ALA A 40 -7.10 -4.41 5.83
CA ALA A 40 -6.31 -3.36 6.48
C ALA A 40 -5.05 -2.99 5.67
N VAL A 41 -4.34 -3.97 5.10
CA VAL A 41 -3.15 -3.73 4.27
C VAL A 41 -3.52 -3.05 2.95
N VAL A 42 -4.59 -3.48 2.28
CA VAL A 42 -5.04 -2.86 1.02
C VAL A 42 -5.48 -1.42 1.22
N ILE A 43 -6.29 -1.16 2.25
CA ILE A 43 -6.73 0.21 2.59
C ILE A 43 -5.54 1.05 3.06
N GLY A 44 -4.67 0.50 3.91
CA GLY A 44 -3.46 1.19 4.37
C GLY A 44 -2.56 1.61 3.22
N GLY A 45 -2.35 0.73 2.23
CA GLY A 45 -1.59 1.06 1.03
C GLY A 45 -2.24 2.14 0.17
N ALA A 46 -3.58 2.14 0.05
CA ALA A 46 -4.31 3.19 -0.67
C ALA A 46 -4.22 4.56 0.04
N VAL A 47 -4.37 4.59 1.37
CA VAL A 47 -4.23 5.81 2.18
C VAL A 47 -2.81 6.35 2.12
N GLN A 48 -1.79 5.49 2.19
CA GLN A 48 -0.40 5.89 2.03
C GLN A 48 -0.15 6.58 0.68
N LYS A 49 -0.71 6.05 -0.41
CA LYS A 49 -0.61 6.68 -1.74
C LYS A 49 -1.30 8.04 -1.79
N LEU A 50 -2.48 8.17 -1.20
CA LEU A 50 -3.20 9.44 -1.12
C LEU A 50 -2.38 10.50 -0.38
N VAL A 51 -1.83 10.15 0.79
CA VAL A 51 -0.98 11.08 1.56
C VAL A 51 0.28 11.44 0.78
N ALA A 52 0.93 10.47 0.13
CA ALA A 52 2.11 10.73 -0.69
C ALA A 52 1.81 11.69 -1.85
N ALA A 53 0.67 11.53 -2.52
CA ALA A 53 0.23 12.44 -3.58
C ALA A 53 -0.01 13.87 -3.04
N ILE A 54 -0.67 14.02 -1.89
CA ILE A 54 -0.87 15.33 -1.27
C ILE A 54 0.48 16.02 -0.99
N VAL A 55 1.47 15.26 -0.50
CA VAL A 55 2.80 15.80 -0.22
C VAL A 55 3.54 16.16 -1.50
N ALA A 56 3.58 15.26 -2.47
CA ALA A 56 4.29 15.45 -3.73
C ALA A 56 3.67 16.56 -4.59
N ASP A 57 2.34 16.66 -4.63
CA ASP A 57 1.63 17.53 -5.56
C ASP A 57 1.25 18.89 -4.93
N LEU A 58 1.06 18.97 -3.62
CA LEU A 58 0.73 20.25 -2.94
C LEU A 58 1.88 20.81 -2.12
N ILE A 59 2.56 19.99 -1.31
CA ILE A 59 3.56 20.50 -0.35
C ILE A 59 4.90 20.77 -1.05
N MET A 60 5.39 19.83 -1.86
CA MET A 60 6.70 19.93 -2.52
C MET A 60 6.82 21.14 -3.46
N PRO A 61 5.80 21.52 -4.26
CA PRO A 61 5.88 22.74 -5.07
C PRO A 61 5.99 24.02 -4.22
N ILE A 62 5.32 24.07 -3.07
CA ILE A 62 5.40 25.21 -2.14
C ILE A 62 6.80 25.29 -1.53
N ILE A 63 7.36 24.17 -1.09
CA ILE A 63 8.73 24.11 -0.55
C ILE A 63 9.75 24.48 -1.63
N GLY A 64 9.57 23.96 -2.85
CA GLY A 64 10.42 24.25 -4.00
C GLY A 64 10.37 25.71 -4.43
N ALA A 65 9.20 26.37 -4.34
CA ALA A 65 9.06 27.80 -4.60
C ALA A 65 9.76 28.67 -3.53
N LEU A 66 9.83 28.19 -2.28
CA LEU A 66 10.49 28.91 -1.18
C LEU A 66 12.00 28.67 -1.10
N THR A 67 12.54 27.65 -1.77
CA THR A 67 14.00 27.40 -1.83
C THR A 67 14.57 27.98 -3.14
N PRO A 68 15.32 29.10 -3.10
CA PRO A 68 15.95 29.65 -4.30
C PRO A 68 17.05 28.68 -4.75
N GLY A 69 16.80 27.95 -5.84
CA GLY A 69 17.80 27.10 -6.47
C GLY A 69 17.37 25.66 -6.79
N GLY A 70 16.22 25.17 -6.31
CA GLY A 70 15.54 23.94 -6.77
C GLY A 70 16.30 22.59 -6.69
N ASN A 71 17.63 22.61 -6.49
CA ASN A 71 18.54 21.50 -6.77
C ASN A 71 19.22 20.95 -5.52
N TRP A 72 18.80 21.39 -4.32
CA TRP A 72 19.36 20.89 -3.05
C TRP A 72 19.16 19.38 -2.90
N ARG A 73 18.11 18.83 -3.51
CA ARG A 73 17.82 17.39 -3.54
C ARG A 73 18.69 16.60 -4.51
N THR A 74 19.24 17.28 -5.53
CA THR A 74 20.24 16.71 -6.45
C THR A 74 21.68 16.98 -6.01
N ALA A 75 21.88 17.57 -4.82
CA ALA A 75 23.20 17.84 -4.28
C ALA A 75 23.95 16.51 -4.09
N THR A 76 25.00 16.33 -4.89
CA THR A 76 25.90 15.18 -4.78
C THR A 76 27.25 15.66 -4.28
N MET A 77 27.80 14.95 -3.29
CA MET A 77 29.16 15.16 -2.84
C MET A 77 30.01 14.03 -3.43
N SER A 78 30.91 14.37 -4.34
CA SER A 78 31.83 13.40 -4.93
C SER A 78 33.07 13.29 -4.03
N ILE A 79 33.31 12.11 -3.48
CA ILE A 79 34.56 11.77 -2.79
C ILE A 79 35.27 10.75 -3.67
N GLY A 80 36.18 11.23 -4.54
CA GLY A 80 36.84 10.39 -5.54
C GLY A 80 35.86 9.81 -6.57
N PRO A 81 35.87 8.49 -6.87
CA PRO A 81 34.95 7.87 -7.82
C PRO A 81 33.53 7.64 -7.26
N ILE A 82 33.30 7.91 -5.97
CA ILE A 82 32.03 7.64 -5.29
C ILE A 82 31.19 8.93 -5.25
N LYS A 83 29.99 8.88 -5.84
CA LYS A 83 29.00 9.95 -5.79
C LYS A 83 28.03 9.69 -4.63
N LEU A 84 28.14 10.44 -3.55
CA LEU A 84 27.20 10.37 -2.42
C LEU A 84 26.04 11.36 -2.66
N GLY A 85 24.83 10.83 -2.82
CA GLY A 85 23.60 11.60 -2.98
C GLY A 85 23.10 12.18 -1.66
N LEU A 86 23.84 13.13 -1.09
CA LEU A 86 23.50 13.75 0.19
C LEU A 86 22.14 14.47 0.12
N GLY A 87 21.83 15.08 -1.03
CA GLY A 87 20.56 15.74 -1.30
C GLY A 87 19.37 14.79 -1.36
N ASP A 88 19.54 13.60 -1.94
CA ASP A 88 18.46 12.62 -2.08
C ASP A 88 18.09 12.02 -0.73
N PHE A 89 19.10 11.69 0.08
CA PHE A 89 18.88 11.21 1.44
C PHE A 89 18.18 12.25 2.32
N LEU A 90 18.66 13.50 2.34
CA LEU A 90 18.01 14.57 3.11
C LEU A 90 16.60 14.87 2.60
N GLY A 91 16.39 14.75 1.29
CA GLY A 91 15.06 14.83 0.69
C GLY A 91 14.13 13.73 1.19
N ALA A 92 14.58 12.48 1.22
CA ALA A 92 13.80 11.36 1.73
C ALA A 92 13.44 11.51 3.22
N VAL A 93 14.38 12.04 4.03
CA VAL A 93 14.10 12.36 5.44
C VAL A 93 13.05 13.45 5.56
N LEU A 94 13.14 14.51 4.76
CA LEU A 94 12.15 15.59 4.77
C LEU A 94 10.76 15.06 4.37
N ASP A 95 10.66 14.27 3.30
CA ASP A 95 9.40 13.68 2.86
C ASP A 95 8.77 12.81 3.95
N PHE A 96 9.57 11.99 4.63
CA PHE A 96 9.10 11.17 5.74
C PHE A 96 8.52 12.04 6.87
N LEU A 97 9.20 13.12 7.26
CA LEU A 97 8.72 14.05 8.29
C LEU A 97 7.41 14.74 7.87
N ILE A 98 7.30 15.15 6.60
CA ILE A 98 6.09 15.79 6.09
C ILE A 98 4.92 14.79 6.05
N ILE A 99 5.15 13.58 5.54
CA ILE A 99 4.12 12.52 5.51
C ILE A 99 3.64 12.21 6.92
N ALA A 100 4.56 12.06 7.88
CA ALA A 100 4.23 11.83 9.28
C ALA A 100 3.38 12.99 9.86
N LEU A 101 3.74 14.24 9.56
CA LEU A 101 2.99 15.42 10.00
C LEU A 101 1.59 15.47 9.37
N VAL A 102 1.45 15.19 8.08
CA VAL A 102 0.15 15.19 7.39
C VAL A 102 -0.76 14.09 7.95
N VAL A 103 -0.25 12.87 8.14
CA VAL A 103 -1.01 11.80 8.78
C VAL A 103 -1.46 12.21 10.18
N PHE A 104 -0.56 12.80 10.97
CA PHE A 104 -0.89 13.30 12.30
C PHE A 104 -2.00 14.35 12.28
N LEU A 105 -1.94 15.33 11.36
CA LEU A 105 -2.98 16.36 11.22
C LEU A 105 -4.32 15.76 10.80
N ILE A 106 -4.33 14.80 9.87
CA ILE A 106 -5.55 14.11 9.44
C ILE A 106 -6.18 13.35 10.61
N VAL A 107 -5.39 12.55 11.33
CA VAL A 107 -5.88 11.78 12.49
C VAL A 107 -6.38 12.73 13.57
N LYS A 108 -5.66 13.81 13.88
CA LYS A 108 -6.07 14.81 14.88
C LYS A 108 -7.37 15.52 14.49
N THR A 109 -7.62 15.74 13.21
CA THR A 109 -8.82 16.43 12.73
C THR A 109 -10.03 15.49 12.68
N LEU A 110 -9.83 14.23 12.26
CA LEU A 110 -10.89 13.24 12.14
C LEU A 110 -11.25 12.60 13.48
N VAL A 111 -10.26 12.31 14.33
CA VAL A 111 -10.44 11.76 15.68
C VAL A 111 -10.55 12.92 16.69
N ARG A 112 -11.44 13.87 16.41
CA ARG A 112 -11.85 14.86 17.42
C ARG A 112 -12.63 14.11 18.50
N GLU A 113 -12.10 14.18 19.72
CA GLU A 113 -12.54 13.48 20.93
C GLU A 113 -14.05 13.29 20.96
N GLN A 114 -14.52 12.05 21.07
CA GLN A 114 -15.81 11.84 21.74
C GLN A 114 -15.63 12.42 23.14
N PRO A 115 -16.37 13.49 23.53
CA PRO A 115 -16.31 13.94 24.91
C PRO A 115 -16.64 12.72 25.77
N ALA A 116 -15.74 12.40 26.70
CA ALA A 116 -15.86 11.23 27.55
C ALA A 116 -17.30 11.14 28.08
N PRO A 117 -17.95 9.96 28.04
CA PRO A 117 -19.31 9.83 28.55
C PRO A 117 -19.32 10.37 29.98
N ALA A 118 -20.02 11.48 30.17
CA ALA A 118 -20.24 12.06 31.47
C ALA A 118 -20.87 10.96 32.32
N LYS A 119 -20.19 10.60 33.42
CA LYS A 119 -20.70 9.66 34.42
C LYS A 119 -22.10 10.05 34.87
#